data_AF-A0A7Z1MXZ0-F1
#
_entry.id   AF-A0A7Z1MXZ0-F1
#
_cell.length_a   1.000
_cell.length_b   1.000
_cell.length_c   1.000
_cell.angle_alpha   90.00
_cell.angle_beta   90.00
_cell.angle_gamma   90.00
#
_symmetry.space_group_name_H-M   'P 1'
#
loop_
_entity.id
_entity.type
_entity.pdbx_description
1 polymer ?
#
loop_
_entity_poly.entity_id
_entity_poly.type
_entity_poly.pdbx_seq_one_letter_code
_entity_poly.pdbx_strand_id
1 'polypeptide(L)'
;YQAYRYNEKLKSRIDSLATQEEDYTYFFNGVKHILKAKDKELRGIHGAVAEVINVPSEMTQAIETALGASLQHVIVDNEKDGRQAIQYLKQRGLGRATFLPLNVIQPRHVAAEIKDVARSSQGFINIASDAINVSAKYQNIIENLLGNTIIVENLKHANELARAIRYRTRIVTLEGDVVNPGGSMTGGGARKTKSILSQKDELSTMRNQLEDYQRQTAEFERQFKEQKTQAEQLSEQYFSASQQYNNLKEQVHHHELELDRLKTQEAH
;
A
#
# COMPACT_ATOMS: atom_id res chain seq x y z
N TYR A 1 12.37 -18.40 -14.86
CA TYR A 1 11.81 -19.28 -13.80
C TYR A 1 11.77 -18.68 -12.40
N GLN A 2 12.86 -18.07 -11.89
CA GLN A 2 12.84 -17.46 -10.55
C GLN A 2 11.85 -16.27 -10.43
N ALA A 3 11.79 -15.40 -11.45
CA ALA A 3 10.81 -14.29 -11.51
C ALA A 3 9.35 -14.77 -11.38
N TYR A 4 8.95 -15.80 -12.12
CA TYR A 4 7.60 -16.39 -12.00
C TYR A 4 7.31 -16.93 -10.61
N ARG A 5 8.26 -17.65 -10.00
CA ARG A 5 8.11 -18.16 -8.63
C ARG A 5 7.93 -17.02 -7.63
N TYR A 6 8.64 -15.91 -7.82
CA TYR A 6 8.51 -14.74 -6.97
C TYR A 6 7.14 -14.07 -7.14
N ASN A 7 6.70 -13.85 -8.38
CA ASN A 7 5.37 -13.29 -8.70
C ASN A 7 4.23 -14.15 -8.13
N GLU A 8 4.32 -15.48 -8.27
CA GLU A 8 3.34 -16.42 -7.68
C GLU A 8 3.31 -16.34 -6.15
N LYS A 9 4.48 -16.27 -5.50
CA LYS A 9 4.54 -16.12 -4.04
C LYS A 9 3.93 -14.80 -3.57
N LEU A 10 4.20 -13.70 -4.27
CA LEU A 10 3.66 -12.38 -3.96
C LEU A 10 2.14 -12.36 -4.18
N LYS A 11 1.66 -12.94 -5.29
CA LYS A 11 0.23 -13.09 -5.59
C LYS A 11 -0.50 -13.90 -4.54
N SER A 12 0.02 -15.06 -4.16
CA SER A 12 -0.55 -15.89 -3.09
C SER A 12 -0.63 -15.13 -1.76
N ARG A 13 0.36 -14.28 -1.45
CA ARG A 13 0.33 -13.43 -0.25
C ARG A 13 -0.74 -12.35 -0.34
N ILE A 14 -0.88 -11.69 -1.49
CA ILE A 14 -1.93 -10.69 -1.76
C ILE A 14 -3.31 -11.33 -1.61
N ASP A 15 -3.54 -12.50 -2.21
CA ASP A 15 -4.82 -13.21 -2.16
C ASP A 15 -5.19 -13.57 -0.70
N SER A 16 -4.21 -14.01 0.08
CA SER A 16 -4.40 -14.29 1.51
C SER A 16 -4.79 -13.03 2.30
N LEU A 17 -4.13 -11.89 2.06
CA LEU A 17 -4.44 -10.63 2.73
C LEU A 17 -5.80 -10.06 2.29
N ALA A 18 -6.11 -10.15 1.00
CA ALA A 18 -7.39 -9.73 0.44
C ALA A 18 -8.56 -10.55 1.03
N THR A 19 -8.39 -11.87 1.14
CA THR A 19 -9.37 -12.74 1.80
C THR A 19 -9.60 -12.31 3.26
N GLN A 20 -8.53 -11.98 3.99
CA GLN A 20 -8.65 -11.54 5.38
C GLN A 20 -9.36 -10.19 5.53
N GLU A 21 -9.17 -9.29 4.56
CA GLU A 21 -9.86 -7.99 4.44
C GLU A 21 -11.36 -8.21 4.19
N GLU A 22 -11.72 -9.04 3.21
CA GLU A 22 -13.11 -9.42 2.90
C GLU A 22 -13.83 -10.07 4.10
N ASP A 23 -13.09 -10.87 4.88
CA ASP A 23 -13.63 -11.51 6.08
C ASP A 23 -13.71 -10.61 7.32
N TYR A 24 -13.24 -9.36 7.21
CA TYR A 24 -13.13 -8.41 8.30
C TYR A 24 -12.40 -8.99 9.51
N THR A 25 -11.34 -9.77 9.26
CA THR A 25 -10.63 -10.56 10.29
C THR A 25 -10.10 -9.71 11.44
N TYR A 26 -9.68 -8.48 11.14
CA TYR A 26 -9.05 -7.57 12.08
C TYR A 26 -10.01 -6.58 12.75
N PHE A 27 -11.30 -6.69 12.45
CA PHE A 27 -12.34 -5.86 13.06
C PHE A 27 -12.87 -6.47 14.35
N PHE A 28 -13.30 -5.62 15.26
CA PHE A 28 -14.04 -6.01 16.44
C PHE A 28 -15.30 -6.77 16.04
N ASN A 29 -15.67 -7.75 16.85
CA ASN A 29 -16.74 -8.70 16.53
C ASN A 29 -18.06 -7.99 16.12
N GLY A 30 -18.47 -6.95 16.85
CA GLY A 30 -19.66 -6.19 16.51
C GLY A 30 -19.55 -5.46 15.17
N VAL A 31 -18.40 -4.83 14.90
CA VAL A 31 -18.14 -4.13 13.63
C VAL A 31 -18.16 -5.11 12.46
N LYS A 32 -17.48 -6.26 12.58
CA LYS A 32 -17.49 -7.34 11.58
C LYS A 32 -18.91 -7.77 11.19
N HIS A 33 -19.79 -7.98 12.17
CA HIS A 33 -21.16 -8.39 11.89
C HIS A 33 -22.01 -7.31 11.22
N ILE A 34 -21.79 -6.03 11.57
CA ILE A 34 -22.45 -4.92 10.87
C ILE A 34 -21.99 -4.85 9.42
N LEU A 35 -20.68 -4.93 9.17
CA LEU A 35 -20.14 -4.83 7.81
C LEU A 35 -20.58 -6.03 6.94
N LYS A 36 -20.67 -7.24 7.50
CA LYS A 36 -21.21 -8.41 6.77
C LYS A 36 -22.72 -8.31 6.48
N ALA A 37 -23.47 -7.57 7.30
CA ALA A 37 -24.91 -7.35 7.16
C ALA A 37 -25.28 -6.14 6.28
N LYS A 38 -24.29 -5.29 5.96
CA LYS A 38 -24.42 -4.15 5.05
C LYS A 38 -25.04 -4.58 3.72
N ASP A 39 -26.02 -3.80 3.25
CA ASP A 39 -26.77 -3.96 1.99
C ASP A 39 -27.56 -5.27 1.87
N LYS A 40 -27.62 -6.08 2.94
CA LYS A 40 -28.40 -7.33 3.02
C LYS A 40 -29.53 -7.19 4.03
N GLU A 41 -29.17 -7.04 5.29
CA GLU A 41 -30.11 -6.94 6.42
C GLU A 41 -30.17 -5.52 6.99
N LEU A 42 -29.09 -4.75 6.81
CA LEU A 42 -28.98 -3.37 7.26
C LEU A 42 -28.81 -2.43 6.08
N ARG A 43 -29.56 -1.33 6.11
CA ARG A 43 -29.46 -0.23 5.15
C ARG A 43 -28.76 0.98 5.78
N GLY A 44 -28.26 1.87 4.95
CA GLY A 44 -27.60 3.11 5.37
C GLY A 44 -26.27 2.91 6.09
N ILE A 45 -25.59 1.78 5.85
CA ILE A 45 -24.26 1.48 6.38
C ILE A 45 -23.22 1.80 5.29
N HIS A 46 -22.32 2.74 5.55
CA HIS A 46 -21.30 3.12 4.57
C HIS A 46 -20.06 2.23 4.65
N GLY A 47 -19.67 1.85 5.86
CA GLY A 47 -18.43 1.13 6.15
C GLY A 47 -17.77 1.64 7.42
N ALA A 48 -16.66 1.05 7.80
CA ALA A 48 -15.81 1.56 8.87
C ALA A 48 -14.96 2.75 8.42
N VAL A 49 -14.48 3.57 9.37
CA VAL A 49 -13.56 4.68 9.08
C VAL A 49 -12.34 4.20 8.29
N ALA A 50 -11.75 3.05 8.64
CA ALA A 50 -10.62 2.45 7.93
C ALA A 50 -10.86 2.18 6.42
N GLU A 51 -12.10 1.86 6.04
CA GLU A 51 -12.44 1.53 4.65
C GLU A 51 -12.50 2.81 3.80
N VAL A 52 -12.90 3.95 4.37
CA VAL A 52 -13.17 5.18 3.62
C VAL A 52 -12.00 6.16 3.56
N ILE A 53 -10.99 6.01 4.42
CA ILE A 53 -9.83 6.90 4.45
C ILE A 53 -8.66 6.36 3.62
N ASN A 54 -7.89 7.29 3.05
CA ASN A 54 -6.57 7.03 2.50
C ASN A 54 -5.53 7.90 3.23
N VAL A 55 -4.45 7.27 3.69
CA VAL A 55 -3.43 7.90 4.52
C VAL A 55 -2.08 7.72 3.82
N PRO A 56 -1.24 8.78 3.71
CA PRO A 56 0.13 8.64 3.23
C PRO A 56 0.92 7.65 4.10
N SER A 57 1.72 6.77 3.49
CA SER A 57 2.43 5.70 4.22
C SER A 57 3.30 6.22 5.37
N GLU A 58 3.93 7.39 5.21
CA GLU A 58 4.75 8.06 6.23
C GLU A 58 3.96 8.49 7.48
N MET A 59 2.64 8.66 7.35
CA MET A 59 1.76 9.12 8.43
C MET A 59 0.85 8.01 8.96
N THR A 60 0.92 6.79 8.40
CA THR A 60 0.07 5.66 8.77
C THR A 60 0.10 5.42 10.28
N GLN A 61 1.30 5.34 10.89
CA GLN A 61 1.44 5.08 12.32
C GLN A 61 0.87 6.20 13.19
N ALA A 62 1.14 7.47 12.86
CA ALA A 62 0.59 8.60 13.60
C ALA A 62 -0.94 8.65 13.55
N ILE A 63 -1.53 8.49 12.37
CA ILE A 63 -2.99 8.51 12.17
C ILE A 63 -3.65 7.32 12.86
N GLU A 64 -3.04 6.15 12.74
CA GLU A 64 -3.52 4.95 13.39
C GLU A 64 -3.54 5.11 14.91
N THR A 65 -2.47 5.65 15.51
CA THR A 65 -2.42 5.97 16.93
C THR A 65 -3.47 7.02 17.31
N ALA A 66 -3.63 8.07 16.49
CA ALA A 66 -4.57 9.16 16.76
C ALA A 66 -6.03 8.69 16.77
N LEU A 67 -6.40 7.79 15.86
CA LEU A 67 -7.73 7.18 15.77
C LEU A 67 -7.91 6.06 16.83
N GLY A 68 -6.92 5.19 16.99
CA GLY A 68 -7.03 4.01 17.82
C GLY A 68 -8.29 3.19 17.49
N ALA A 69 -9.16 2.95 18.48
CA ALA A 69 -10.41 2.22 18.27
C ALA A 69 -11.41 2.95 17.36
N SER A 70 -11.29 4.26 17.16
CA SER A 70 -12.19 5.01 16.28
C SER A 70 -12.01 4.67 14.80
N LEU A 71 -10.88 4.06 14.45
CA LEU A 71 -10.60 3.51 13.12
C LEU A 71 -11.67 2.50 12.68
N GLN A 72 -12.32 1.82 13.63
CA GLN A 72 -13.34 0.80 13.39
C GLN A 72 -14.76 1.30 13.64
N HIS A 73 -14.96 2.59 13.92
CA HIS A 73 -16.30 3.14 14.03
C HIS A 73 -17.01 3.06 12.68
N VAL A 74 -18.31 2.75 12.70
CA VAL A 74 -19.11 2.51 11.50
C VAL A 74 -19.84 3.79 11.11
N ILE A 75 -19.64 4.23 9.88
CA ILE A 75 -20.31 5.40 9.32
C ILE A 75 -21.70 4.98 8.84
N VAL A 76 -22.72 5.76 9.20
CA VAL A 76 -24.12 5.53 8.82
C VAL A 76 -24.76 6.78 8.28
N ASP A 77 -25.78 6.65 7.43
CA ASP A 77 -26.51 7.79 6.85
C ASP A 77 -27.07 8.71 7.95
N ASN A 78 -27.75 8.12 8.93
CA ASN A 78 -28.39 8.86 10.01
C ASN A 78 -28.57 8.05 11.31
N GLU A 79 -29.07 8.72 12.35
CA GLU A 79 -29.28 8.14 13.68
C GLU A 79 -30.26 6.96 13.69
N LYS A 80 -31.25 6.93 12.80
CA LYS A 80 -32.21 5.82 12.71
C LYS A 80 -31.48 4.55 12.26
N ASP A 81 -30.62 4.63 11.26
CA ASP A 81 -29.84 3.49 10.77
C ASP A 81 -28.84 3.00 11.84
N GLY A 82 -28.21 3.94 12.56
CA GLY A 82 -27.38 3.62 13.73
C GLY A 82 -28.16 2.87 14.83
N ARG A 83 -29.38 3.31 15.17
CA ARG A 83 -30.24 2.61 16.14
C ARG A 83 -30.65 1.21 15.67
N GLN A 84 -30.96 1.04 14.38
CA GLN A 84 -31.30 -0.26 13.80
C GLN A 84 -30.11 -1.22 13.87
N ALA A 85 -28.90 -0.75 13.54
CA ALA A 85 -27.68 -1.54 13.64
C ALA A 85 -27.36 -1.93 15.10
N ILE A 86 -27.55 -1.03 16.06
CA ILE A 86 -27.42 -1.36 17.50
C ILE A 86 -28.41 -2.46 17.90
N GLN A 87 -29.67 -2.33 17.48
CA GLN A 87 -30.71 -3.30 17.79
C GLN A 87 -30.40 -4.67 17.18
N TYR A 88 -29.89 -4.69 15.95
CA TYR A 88 -29.41 -5.90 15.28
C TYR A 88 -28.32 -6.63 16.10
N LEU A 89 -27.30 -5.89 16.58
CA LEU A 89 -26.25 -6.47 17.42
C LEU A 89 -26.80 -6.99 18.75
N LYS A 90 -27.71 -6.25 19.38
CA LYS A 90 -28.28 -6.60 20.68
C LYS A 90 -29.15 -7.84 20.62
N GLN A 91 -30.03 -7.95 19.62
CA GLN A 91 -30.94 -9.09 19.47
C GLN A 91 -30.22 -10.41 19.19
N ARG A 92 -29.05 -10.33 18.54
CA ARG A 92 -28.26 -11.50 18.13
C ARG A 92 -27.03 -11.77 19.02
N GLY A 93 -26.77 -10.92 20.01
CA GLY A 93 -25.61 -11.07 20.90
C GLY A 93 -24.26 -10.93 20.19
N LEU A 94 -24.17 -10.11 19.13
CA LEU A 94 -23.01 -10.06 18.22
C LEU A 94 -21.91 -9.07 18.66
N GLY A 95 -21.94 -8.62 19.90
CA GLY A 95 -20.95 -7.69 20.46
C GLY A 95 -21.37 -6.22 20.34
N ARG A 96 -20.38 -5.32 20.20
CA ARG A 96 -20.56 -3.86 20.27
C ARG A 96 -19.85 -3.16 19.11
N ALA A 97 -20.43 -2.05 18.66
CA ALA A 97 -19.85 -1.13 17.69
C ALA A 97 -20.25 0.31 18.04
N THR A 98 -19.47 1.27 17.55
CA THR A 98 -19.79 2.71 17.64
C THR A 98 -20.16 3.19 16.26
N PHE A 99 -21.22 4.01 16.17
CA PHE A 99 -21.79 4.47 14.91
C PHE A 99 -21.65 5.98 14.78
N LEU A 100 -21.34 6.44 13.57
CA LEU A 100 -21.09 7.84 13.23
C LEU A 100 -22.12 8.30 12.19
N PRO A 101 -23.25 8.88 12.64
CA PRO A 101 -24.30 9.35 11.74
C PRO A 101 -23.91 10.63 11.01
N LEU A 102 -23.90 10.59 9.67
CA LEU A 102 -23.47 11.69 8.81
C LEU A 102 -24.33 12.94 8.96
N ASN A 103 -25.63 12.77 9.22
CA ASN A 103 -26.59 13.87 9.32
C ASN A 103 -26.43 14.74 10.58
N VAL A 104 -25.77 14.26 11.64
CA VAL A 104 -25.66 15.01 12.92
C VAL A 104 -24.24 15.21 13.42
N ILE A 105 -23.27 14.42 12.96
CA ILE A 105 -21.90 14.54 13.47
C ILE A 105 -21.30 15.92 13.15
N GLN A 106 -20.77 16.56 14.18
CA GLN A 106 -20.19 17.89 14.07
C GLN A 106 -18.67 17.82 13.96
N PRO A 107 -18.04 18.59 13.07
CA PRO A 107 -16.60 18.64 12.99
C PRO A 107 -16.01 19.24 14.26
N ARG A 108 -14.73 18.95 14.50
CA ARG A 108 -13.94 19.56 15.57
C ARG A 108 -12.70 20.15 14.96
N HIS A 109 -12.27 21.29 15.46
CA HIS A 109 -11.06 21.95 14.97
C HIS A 109 -10.19 22.36 16.15
N VAL A 110 -8.88 22.31 15.94
CA VAL A 110 -7.92 23.01 16.79
C VAL A 110 -8.27 24.49 16.79
N ALA A 111 -8.28 25.11 17.98
CA ALA A 111 -8.53 26.55 18.11
C ALA A 111 -7.50 27.35 17.28
N ALA A 112 -7.94 28.46 16.66
CA ALA A 112 -7.10 29.25 15.75
C ALA A 112 -5.76 29.66 16.41
N GLU A 113 -5.82 30.14 17.65
CA GLU A 113 -4.63 30.50 18.44
C GLU A 113 -3.65 29.34 18.61
N ILE A 114 -4.14 28.12 18.82
CA ILE A 114 -3.31 26.92 18.97
C ILE A 114 -2.74 26.52 17.61
N LYS A 115 -3.52 26.66 16.54
CA LYS A 115 -3.10 26.35 15.17
C LYS A 115 -1.94 27.25 14.73
N ASP A 116 -1.99 28.54 15.07
CA ASP A 116 -0.93 29.48 14.74
C ASP A 116 0.36 29.18 15.52
N VAL A 117 0.26 28.92 16.82
CA VAL A 117 1.40 28.49 17.65
C VAL A 117 2.00 27.19 17.11
N ALA A 118 1.17 26.22 16.75
CA ALA A 118 1.63 24.94 16.21
C ALA A 118 2.39 25.13 14.90
N ARG A 119 1.86 25.93 13.97
CA ARG A 119 2.52 26.21 12.67
C ARG A 119 3.88 26.89 12.81
N SER A 120 4.08 27.69 13.85
CA SER A 120 5.38 28.33 14.16
C SER A 120 6.31 27.46 15.01
N SER A 121 5.84 26.30 15.49
CA SER A 121 6.63 25.43 16.35
C SER A 121 7.51 24.48 15.55
N GLN A 122 8.71 24.21 16.08
CA GLN A 122 9.63 23.25 15.47
C GLN A 122 9.02 21.84 15.45
N GLY A 123 9.19 21.14 14.32
CA GLY A 123 8.72 19.76 14.16
C GLY A 123 7.21 19.62 13.95
N PHE A 124 6.46 20.71 13.75
CA PHE A 124 5.07 20.64 13.31
C PHE A 124 4.99 20.04 11.90
N ILE A 125 4.08 19.09 11.71
CA ILE A 125 3.85 18.43 10.42
C ILE A 125 2.49 18.85 9.87
N ASN A 126 1.42 18.49 10.56
CA ASN A 126 0.06 18.81 10.10
C ASN A 126 -0.97 18.73 11.23
N ILE A 127 -2.19 19.22 10.96
CA ILE A 127 -3.36 18.75 11.70
C ILE A 127 -3.74 17.37 11.15
N ALA A 128 -4.09 16.44 12.02
CA ALA A 128 -4.29 15.04 11.62
C ALA A 128 -5.44 14.86 10.62
N SER A 129 -6.50 15.69 10.69
CA SER A 129 -7.57 15.70 9.68
C SER A 129 -7.07 16.11 8.29
N ASP A 130 -6.13 17.04 8.23
CA ASP A 130 -5.65 17.66 6.99
C ASP A 130 -4.64 16.73 6.26
N ALA A 131 -4.17 15.68 6.94
CA ALA A 131 -3.27 14.66 6.38
C ALA A 131 -4.01 13.52 5.66
N ILE A 132 -5.34 13.43 5.78
CA ILE A 132 -6.14 12.32 5.27
C ILE A 132 -6.83 12.72 3.97
N ASN A 133 -6.74 11.87 2.96
CA ASN A 133 -7.56 12.00 1.77
C ASN A 133 -8.87 11.20 1.94
N VAL A 134 -10.01 11.88 1.79
CA VAL A 134 -11.34 11.30 1.97
C VAL A 134 -12.35 12.01 1.07
N SER A 135 -13.44 11.31 0.71
CA SER A 135 -14.58 11.94 0.02
C SER A 135 -15.22 13.02 0.88
N ALA A 136 -15.62 14.14 0.25
CA ALA A 136 -16.21 15.30 0.93
C ALA A 136 -17.40 14.97 1.85
N LYS A 137 -18.21 13.95 1.52
CA LYS A 137 -19.32 13.50 2.36
C LYS A 137 -18.89 12.99 3.75
N TYR A 138 -17.64 12.56 3.90
CA TYR A 138 -17.10 12.05 5.17
C TYR A 138 -16.21 13.07 5.88
N GLN A 139 -16.06 14.28 5.35
CA GLN A 139 -15.15 15.28 5.89
C GLN A 139 -15.45 15.60 7.36
N ASN A 140 -16.72 15.81 7.70
CA ASN A 140 -17.14 16.08 9.10
C ASN A 140 -16.78 14.94 10.05
N ILE A 141 -16.77 13.68 9.58
CA ILE A 141 -16.38 12.51 10.38
C ILE A 141 -14.88 12.60 10.70
N ILE A 142 -14.06 12.88 9.69
CA ILE A 142 -12.61 12.95 9.85
C ILE A 142 -12.23 14.15 10.72
N GLU A 143 -12.85 15.30 10.53
CA GLU A 143 -12.65 16.48 11.37
C GLU A 143 -13.12 16.25 12.80
N ASN A 144 -14.23 15.54 13.02
CA ASN A 144 -14.66 15.19 14.37
C ASN A 144 -13.63 14.33 15.11
N LEU A 145 -13.07 13.33 14.42
CA LEU A 145 -12.15 12.36 15.02
C LEU A 145 -10.73 12.92 15.16
N LEU A 146 -10.26 13.72 14.21
CA LEU A 146 -8.85 14.10 14.07
C LEU A 146 -8.60 15.60 13.94
N GLY A 147 -9.63 16.41 13.76
CA GLY A 147 -9.46 17.85 13.56
C GLY A 147 -9.04 18.60 14.83
N ASN A 148 -9.04 17.96 16.01
CA ASN A 148 -8.40 18.46 17.23
C ASN A 148 -7.19 17.61 17.65
N THR A 149 -6.41 17.13 16.67
CA THR A 149 -5.14 16.41 16.90
C THR A 149 -4.05 16.99 16.01
N ILE A 150 -2.87 17.26 16.59
CA ILE A 150 -1.70 17.79 15.89
C ILE A 150 -0.69 16.67 15.69
N ILE A 151 -0.08 16.59 14.51
CA ILE A 151 1.01 15.67 14.21
C ILE A 151 2.33 16.43 14.25
N VAL A 152 3.31 15.85 14.94
CA VAL A 152 4.69 16.36 15.02
C VAL A 152 5.70 15.27 14.71
N GLU A 153 6.94 15.65 14.47
CA GLU A 153 8.02 14.74 14.12
C GLU A 153 8.35 13.75 15.24
N ASN A 154 8.61 14.24 16.46
CA ASN A 154 9.13 13.42 17.56
C ASN A 154 8.62 13.89 18.93
N LEU A 155 8.87 13.07 19.96
CA LEU A 155 8.35 13.28 21.32
C LEU A 155 8.89 14.55 21.99
N LYS A 156 10.12 14.98 21.65
CA LYS A 156 10.70 16.21 22.17
C LYS A 156 9.88 17.41 21.69
N HIS A 157 9.67 17.52 20.38
CA HIS A 157 8.84 18.57 19.78
C HIS A 157 7.39 18.51 20.28
N ALA A 158 6.83 17.31 20.49
CA ALA A 158 5.51 17.13 21.08
C ALA A 158 5.39 17.78 22.47
N ASN A 159 6.38 17.55 23.34
CA ASN A 159 6.39 18.09 24.70
C ASN A 159 6.63 19.61 24.76
N GLU A 160 7.42 20.15 23.84
CA GLU A 160 7.63 21.59 23.70
C GLU A 160 6.34 22.29 23.26
N LEU A 161 5.72 21.78 22.19
CA LEU A 161 4.44 22.29 21.70
C LEU A 161 3.33 22.15 22.76
N ALA A 162 3.23 21.00 23.43
CA ALA A 162 2.25 20.76 24.49
C ALA A 162 2.32 21.82 25.59
N ARG A 163 3.54 22.19 26.02
CA ARG A 163 3.76 23.26 27.01
C ARG A 163 3.34 24.63 26.47
N ALA A 164 3.72 24.95 25.24
CA ALA A 164 3.37 26.22 24.60
C ALA A 164 1.84 26.43 24.51
N ILE A 165 1.09 25.37 24.19
CA ILE A 165 -0.38 25.41 24.08
C ILE A 165 -1.10 25.08 25.39
N ARG A 166 -0.37 24.98 26.51
CA ARG A 166 -0.88 24.67 27.86
C ARG A 166 -1.70 23.37 27.91
N TYR A 167 -1.25 22.34 27.20
CA TYR A 167 -1.84 20.99 27.19
C TYR A 167 -3.34 20.97 26.85
N ARG A 168 -3.78 21.82 25.92
CA ARG A 168 -5.20 21.92 25.51
C ARG A 168 -5.59 20.99 24.37
N THR A 169 -4.63 20.55 23.57
CA THR A 169 -4.86 19.75 22.35
C THR A 169 -3.99 18.50 22.36
N ARG A 170 -4.50 17.41 21.78
CA ARG A 170 -3.76 16.16 21.61
C ARG A 170 -2.67 16.34 20.56
N ILE A 171 -1.48 15.83 20.85
CA ILE A 171 -0.35 15.82 19.92
C ILE A 171 0.11 14.38 19.75
N VAL A 172 0.39 13.98 18.51
CA VAL A 172 0.85 12.64 18.14
C VAL A 172 2.13 12.75 17.32
N THR A 173 3.13 11.91 17.60
CA THR A 173 4.39 11.87 16.83
C THR A 173 4.27 10.97 15.60
N LEU A 174 5.19 11.06 14.65
CA LEU A 174 5.27 10.11 13.54
C LEU A 174 5.44 8.66 14.02
N GLU A 175 6.19 8.47 15.10
CA GLU A 175 6.38 7.17 15.76
C GLU A 175 5.20 6.74 16.63
N GLY A 176 4.12 7.53 16.69
CA GLY A 176 2.90 7.16 17.39
C GLY A 176 2.95 7.31 18.91
N ASP A 177 3.86 8.13 19.44
CA ASP A 177 3.75 8.62 20.82
C ASP A 177 2.66 9.69 20.90
N VAL A 178 1.98 9.76 22.03
CA VAL A 178 0.85 10.66 22.27
C VAL A 178 1.07 11.51 23.51
N VAL A 179 0.83 12.81 23.38
CA VAL A 179 0.63 13.74 24.49
C VAL A 179 -0.84 14.16 24.48
N ASN A 180 -1.61 13.75 25.48
CA ASN A 180 -3.02 14.09 25.59
C ASN A 180 -3.21 15.42 26.33
N PRO A 181 -4.39 16.07 26.14
CA PRO A 181 -4.79 17.18 26.99
C PRO A 181 -4.73 16.79 28.47
N GLY A 182 -4.29 17.72 29.32
CA GLY A 182 -4.04 17.43 30.74
C GLY A 182 -2.70 16.74 31.05
N GLY A 183 -1.86 16.49 30.05
CA GLY A 183 -0.44 16.16 30.25
C GLY A 183 -0.10 14.67 30.36
N SER A 184 -1.09 13.77 30.28
CA SER A 184 -0.81 12.33 30.23
C SER A 184 -0.13 11.97 28.89
N MET A 185 0.88 11.10 28.97
CA MET A 185 1.65 10.63 27.80
C MET A 185 1.45 9.14 27.57
N THR A 186 1.49 8.71 26.32
CA THR A 186 1.43 7.30 25.93
C THR A 186 2.49 7.06 24.87
N GLY A 187 3.29 6.01 25.03
CA GLY A 187 4.37 5.66 24.12
C GLY A 187 4.91 4.28 24.44
N GLY A 188 5.84 3.79 23.63
CA GLY A 188 6.49 2.50 23.84
C GLY A 188 6.78 1.76 22.54
N GLY A 189 7.30 0.53 22.66
CA GLY A 189 7.59 -0.30 21.49
C GLY A 189 6.34 -0.69 20.71
N ALA A 190 6.45 -0.69 19.38
CA ALA A 190 5.37 -1.11 18.48
C ALA A 190 4.86 -2.52 18.85
N ARG A 191 3.54 -2.65 19.04
CA ARG A 191 2.92 -3.98 19.18
C ARG A 191 3.13 -4.76 17.88
N LYS A 192 3.48 -6.04 17.97
CA LYS A 192 3.63 -6.93 16.79
C LYS A 192 2.33 -7.17 16.01
N THR A 193 1.19 -6.73 16.53
CA THR A 193 -0.11 -6.89 15.86
C THR A 193 -0.26 -5.81 14.81
N LYS A 194 -0.10 -6.18 13.52
CA LYS A 194 -0.33 -5.27 12.40
C LYS A 194 -1.76 -4.73 12.42
N SER A 195 -1.90 -3.44 12.24
CA SER A 195 -3.20 -2.76 12.24
C SER A 195 -3.87 -2.78 10.89
N ILE A 196 -5.15 -2.40 10.87
CA ILE A 196 -5.97 -2.38 9.65
C ILE A 196 -5.36 -1.43 8.61
N LEU A 197 -4.88 -0.25 9.02
CA LEU A 197 -4.25 0.70 8.08
C LEU A 197 -2.89 0.19 7.58
N SER A 198 -2.04 -0.34 8.46
CA SER A 198 -0.74 -0.88 8.03
C SER A 198 -0.90 -2.08 7.08
N GLN A 199 -1.95 -2.88 7.25
CA GLN A 199 -2.26 -3.98 6.34
C GLN A 199 -2.80 -3.51 4.99
N LYS A 200 -3.65 -2.48 4.99
CA LYS A 200 -4.13 -1.84 3.75
C LYS A 200 -2.98 -1.24 2.94
N ASP A 201 -2.05 -0.58 3.63
CA ASP A 201 -0.82 -0.03 3.05
C ASP A 201 0.12 -1.14 2.52
N GLU A 202 0.32 -2.21 3.29
CA GLU A 202 1.08 -3.39 2.85
C GLU A 202 0.46 -4.04 1.61
N LEU A 203 -0.85 -4.23 1.59
CA LEU A 203 -1.56 -4.82 0.46
C LEU A 203 -1.47 -3.94 -0.80
N SER A 204 -1.64 -2.63 -0.64
CA SER A 204 -1.45 -1.66 -1.73
C SER A 204 -0.02 -1.70 -2.28
N THR A 205 0.98 -1.69 -1.40
CA THR A 205 2.39 -1.77 -1.77
C THR A 205 2.71 -3.07 -2.50
N MET A 206 2.22 -4.22 -2.00
CA MET A 206 2.43 -5.50 -2.64
C MET A 206 1.76 -5.59 -4.02
N ARG A 207 0.56 -5.01 -4.18
CA ARG A 207 -0.13 -4.94 -5.49
C ARG A 207 0.69 -4.14 -6.50
N ASN A 208 1.19 -2.97 -6.11
CA ASN A 208 2.02 -2.13 -6.97
C ASN A 208 3.35 -2.84 -7.34
N GLN A 209 3.97 -3.52 -6.37
CA GLN A 209 5.17 -4.32 -6.61
C GLN A 209 4.91 -5.48 -7.58
N LEU A 210 3.77 -6.18 -7.44
CA LEU A 210 3.40 -7.27 -8.34
C LEU A 210 3.20 -6.76 -9.77
N GLU A 211 2.50 -5.63 -9.93
CA GLU A 211 2.29 -5.01 -11.25
C GLU A 211 3.63 -4.63 -11.90
N ASP A 212 4.53 -4.02 -11.13
CA ASP A 212 5.85 -3.65 -11.64
C ASP A 212 6.68 -4.87 -12.04
N TYR A 213 6.71 -5.92 -11.21
CA TYR A 213 7.45 -7.14 -11.52
C TYR A 213 6.85 -7.93 -12.67
N GLN A 214 5.53 -7.93 -12.84
CA GLN A 214 4.88 -8.52 -14.01
C GLN A 214 5.28 -7.79 -15.28
N ARG A 215 5.29 -6.45 -15.26
CA ARG A 215 5.76 -5.63 -16.39
C ARG A 215 7.22 -5.90 -16.72
N GLN A 216 8.10 -5.92 -15.72
CA GLN A 216 9.54 -6.23 -15.92
C GLN A 216 9.73 -7.65 -16.48
N THR A 217 8.96 -8.63 -15.99
CA THR A 217 9.03 -10.01 -16.47
C THR A 217 8.65 -10.09 -17.95
N ALA A 218 7.56 -9.44 -18.35
CA ALA A 218 7.11 -9.41 -19.74
C ALA A 218 8.13 -8.73 -20.67
N GLU A 219 8.77 -7.64 -20.21
CA GLU A 219 9.83 -6.96 -20.96
C GLU A 219 11.05 -7.87 -21.16
N PHE A 220 11.51 -8.54 -20.10
CA PHE A 220 12.64 -9.47 -20.20
C PHE A 220 12.32 -10.69 -21.09
N GLU A 221 11.09 -11.19 -21.08
CA GLU A 221 10.68 -12.25 -22.02
C GLU A 221 10.76 -11.79 -23.47
N ARG A 222 10.32 -10.56 -23.77
CA ARG A 222 10.40 -9.99 -25.12
C ARG A 222 11.87 -9.90 -25.56
N GLN A 223 12.73 -9.31 -24.73
CA GLN A 223 14.16 -9.17 -25.02
C GLN A 223 14.85 -10.53 -25.19
N PHE A 224 14.52 -11.51 -24.34
CA PHE A 224 15.06 -12.86 -24.45
C PHE A 224 14.64 -13.53 -25.76
N LYS A 225 13.37 -13.38 -26.17
CA LYS A 225 12.87 -13.93 -27.43
C LYS A 225 13.57 -13.30 -28.64
N GLU A 226 13.75 -11.98 -28.63
CA GLU A 226 14.48 -11.26 -29.68
C GLU A 226 15.94 -11.72 -29.78
N GLN A 227 16.66 -11.77 -28.66
CA GLN A 227 18.05 -12.26 -28.64
C GLN A 227 18.16 -13.73 -29.06
N LYS A 228 17.21 -14.57 -28.68
CA LYS A 228 17.18 -15.97 -29.09
C LYS A 228 17.02 -16.09 -30.61
N THR A 229 16.10 -15.34 -31.21
CA THR A 229 15.93 -15.32 -32.67
C THR A 229 17.17 -14.80 -33.39
N GLN A 230 17.82 -13.75 -32.85
CA GLN A 230 19.10 -13.25 -33.40
C GLN A 230 20.21 -14.30 -33.31
N ALA A 231 20.31 -15.03 -32.20
CA ALA A 231 21.30 -16.09 -32.03
C ALA A 231 21.05 -17.26 -32.99
N GLU A 232 19.79 -17.64 -33.22
CA GLU A 232 19.41 -18.67 -34.20
C GLU A 232 19.78 -18.24 -35.62
N GLN A 233 19.46 -17.00 -36.01
CA GLN A 233 19.84 -16.43 -37.31
C GLN A 233 21.36 -16.38 -37.51
N LEU A 234 22.11 -15.94 -36.49
CA LEU A 234 23.57 -15.87 -36.57
C LEU A 234 24.20 -17.27 -36.65
N SER A 235 23.62 -18.25 -35.97
CA SER A 235 24.03 -19.66 -36.03
C SER A 235 23.82 -20.23 -37.45
N GLU A 236 22.68 -19.96 -38.07
CA GLU A 236 22.41 -20.35 -39.47
C GLU A 236 23.38 -19.67 -40.45
N GLN A 237 23.63 -18.37 -40.28
CA GLN A 237 24.60 -17.64 -41.09
C GLN A 237 26.01 -18.23 -40.94
N TYR A 238 26.44 -18.51 -39.71
CA TYR A 238 27.73 -19.13 -39.44
C TYR A 238 27.84 -20.52 -40.08
N PHE A 239 26.79 -21.34 -39.98
CA PHE A 239 26.75 -22.66 -40.60
C PHE A 239 26.91 -22.57 -42.13
N SER A 240 26.16 -21.66 -42.77
CA SER A 240 26.22 -21.47 -44.23
C SER A 240 27.59 -20.95 -44.69
N ALA A 241 28.18 -20.00 -43.98
CA ALA A 241 29.52 -19.48 -44.26
C ALA A 241 30.59 -20.55 -44.08
N SER A 242 30.47 -21.39 -43.06
CA SER A 242 31.39 -22.51 -42.81
C SER A 242 31.33 -23.56 -43.93
N GLN A 243 30.14 -23.90 -44.43
CA GLN A 243 30.00 -24.77 -45.59
C GLN A 243 30.63 -24.18 -46.86
N GLN A 244 30.39 -22.88 -47.11
CA GLN A 244 31.01 -22.18 -48.25
C GLN A 244 32.54 -22.18 -48.13
N TYR A 245 33.08 -21.88 -46.96
CA TYR A 245 34.52 -21.91 -46.69
C TYR A 245 35.12 -23.30 -46.95
N ASN A 246 34.48 -24.38 -46.48
CA ASN A 246 34.96 -25.73 -46.71
C ASN A 246 34.95 -26.10 -48.20
N ASN A 247 33.89 -25.76 -48.94
CA ASN A 247 33.82 -25.96 -50.39
C ASN A 247 34.93 -25.19 -51.13
N LEU A 248 35.15 -23.92 -50.77
CA LEU A 248 36.19 -23.10 -51.38
C LEU A 248 37.59 -23.66 -51.08
N LYS A 249 37.80 -24.15 -49.86
CA LYS A 249 39.05 -24.79 -49.44
C LYS A 249 39.32 -26.07 -50.24
N GLU A 250 38.30 -26.88 -50.51
CA GLU A 250 38.42 -28.07 -51.37
C GLU A 250 38.77 -27.68 -52.82
N GLN A 251 38.13 -26.64 -53.36
CA GLN A 251 38.44 -26.13 -54.71
C GLN A 251 39.87 -25.61 -54.82
N VAL A 252 40.34 -24.84 -53.84
CA VAL A 252 41.73 -24.37 -53.78
C VAL A 252 42.69 -25.54 -53.77
N HIS A 253 42.43 -26.55 -52.92
CA HIS A 253 43.28 -27.74 -52.86
C HIS A 253 43.31 -28.52 -54.19
N HIS A 254 42.17 -28.66 -54.86
CA HIS A 254 42.10 -29.29 -56.18
C HIS A 254 42.92 -28.52 -57.22
N HIS A 255 42.78 -27.19 -57.28
CA HIS A 255 43.55 -26.37 -58.21
C HIS A 255 45.04 -26.36 -57.89
N GLU A 256 45.45 -26.41 -56.61
CA GLU A 256 46.86 -26.58 -56.23
C GLU A 256 47.44 -27.88 -56.79
N LEU A 257 46.73 -29.01 -56.64
CA LEU A 257 47.15 -30.31 -57.18
C LEU A 257 47.24 -30.31 -58.72
N GLU A 258 46.30 -29.65 -59.38
CA GLU A 258 46.26 -29.52 -60.84
C GLU A 258 47.42 -28.68 -61.37
N LEU A 259 47.73 -27.58 -60.67
CA LEU A 259 48.83 -26.68 -60.99
C LEU A 259 50.19 -27.36 -60.77
N ASP A 260 50.30 -28.21 -59.74
CA ASP A 260 51.50 -29.02 -59.49
C ASP A 260 51.72 -30.08 -60.58
N ARG A 261 50.64 -30.72 -61.06
CA ARG A 261 50.66 -31.63 -62.23
C ARG A 261 51.13 -30.94 -63.52
N LEU A 262 50.60 -29.76 -63.82
CA LEU A 262 50.97 -29.00 -65.02
C LEU A 262 52.44 -28.58 -64.98
N LYS A 263 52.92 -28.12 -63.81
CA LYS A 263 54.35 -27.80 -63.62
C LYS A 263 55.26 -29.00 -63.80
N THR A 264 54.85 -30.20 -63.36
CA THR A 264 55.63 -31.43 -63.59
C THR A 264 55.63 -31.85 -65.05
N GLN A 265 54.58 -31.54 -65.82
CA GLN A 265 54.56 -31.78 -67.28
C GLN A 265 55.43 -30.80 -68.07
N GLU A 266 55.53 -29.52 -67.66
CA GLU A 266 56.44 -28.55 -68.31
C GLU A 266 57.92 -28.80 -68.02
N ALA A 267 58.24 -29.51 -66.93
CA ALA A 267 59.61 -29.83 -66.54
C ALA A 267 60.21 -31.07 -67.26
N HIS A 268 59.43 -31.74 -68.11
CA HIS A 268 59.83 -32.88 -68.94
C HIS A 268 59.82 -32.53 -70.43
#